data_AF-A0A4U0XP26-F1
#
_entry.id   AF-A0A4U0XP26-F1
#
_cell.length_a   1.000
_cell.length_b   1.000
_cell.length_c   1.000
_cell.angle_alpha   90.00
_cell.angle_beta   90.00
_cell.angle_gamma   90.00
#
_symmetry.space_group_name_H-M   'P 1'
#
loop_
_entity.id
_entity.type
_entity.pdbx_description
1 polymer ?
#
loop_
_entity_poly.entity_id
_entity_poly.type
_entity_poly.pdbx_seq_one_letter_code
_entity_poly.pdbx_strand_id
1 'polypeptide(L)'
;MVGGHMGRVVRKASNAGRLGSIIQCLQQVEHTGLTLKDDVVLSNVVWALHDLAQRDAWSAEATEKATKWANVVSMLLETGEHGGGKTTRVGDARRRPEVIGLFLELAAVQAYKHQGGKDVDGKVKMYTERLLACIGDQAQPPSHAPATSGPQVEMLNGVPIYHGLLLAEKVLGPDLPRPAQARRIREDYEAGLTILAQAIEAQEPKEGSYGAGV
;
A
#
# COMPACT_ATOMS: atom_id res chain seq x y z
N MET A 1 -8.20 3.05 21.00
CA MET A 1 -8.24 1.57 20.95
C MET A 1 -6.82 1.07 20.92
N VAL A 2 -6.45 0.19 21.86
CA VAL A 2 -5.09 -0.32 22.05
C VAL A 2 -4.74 -1.21 20.86
N GLY A 3 -3.96 -0.71 19.90
CA GLY A 3 -3.28 -1.52 18.88
C GLY A 3 -2.16 -2.32 19.55
N GLY A 4 -2.55 -3.33 20.33
CA GLY A 4 -1.75 -3.90 21.41
C GLY A 4 -0.74 -4.92 20.91
N HIS A 5 0.55 -4.58 21.00
CA HIS A 5 1.70 -5.49 20.84
C HIS A 5 1.93 -6.09 19.44
N MET A 6 0.96 -6.76 18.82
CA MET A 6 1.19 -7.48 17.56
C MET A 6 1.52 -6.57 16.38
N GLY A 7 0.79 -5.46 16.21
CA GLY A 7 1.15 -4.44 15.22
C GLY A 7 2.57 -3.89 15.41
N ARG A 8 3.02 -3.69 16.67
CA ARG A 8 4.38 -3.24 16.98
C ARG A 8 5.43 -4.32 16.62
N VAL A 9 5.12 -5.60 16.87
CA VAL A 9 5.99 -6.73 16.49
C VAL A 9 6.12 -6.82 14.98
N VAL A 10 5.02 -6.78 14.24
CA VAL A 10 4.99 -6.81 12.77
C VAL A 10 5.80 -5.65 12.19
N ARG A 11 5.61 -4.43 12.70
CA ARG A 11 6.40 -3.27 12.28
C ARG A 11 7.90 -3.45 12.50
N LYS A 12 8.32 -3.91 13.70
CA LYS A 12 9.73 -4.17 14.00
C LYS A 12 10.33 -5.26 13.11
N ALA A 13 9.59 -6.36 12.90
CA ALA A 13 10.01 -7.45 12.02
C ALA A 13 10.11 -6.98 10.56
N SER A 14 9.18 -6.15 10.10
CA SER A 14 9.23 -5.51 8.77
C SER A 14 10.48 -4.66 8.61
N ASN A 15 10.75 -3.77 9.57
CA ASN A 15 11.93 -2.90 9.54
C ASN A 15 13.24 -3.71 9.47
N ALA A 16 13.26 -4.89 10.10
CA ALA A 16 14.36 -5.85 10.08
C ALA A 16 14.38 -6.77 8.83
N GLY A 17 13.56 -6.51 7.81
CA GLY A 17 13.53 -7.28 6.56
C GLY A 17 12.94 -8.70 6.69
N ARG A 18 12.12 -8.96 7.71
CA ARG A 18 11.57 -10.30 8.02
C ARG A 18 10.16 -10.52 7.48
N LEU A 19 9.81 -9.92 6.34
CA LEU A 19 8.49 -10.06 5.72
C LEU A 19 8.11 -11.53 5.48
N GLY A 20 9.05 -12.37 5.02
CA GLY A 20 8.77 -13.80 4.82
C GLY A 20 8.30 -14.52 6.08
N SER A 21 8.88 -14.19 7.25
CA SER A 21 8.45 -14.76 8.53
C SER A 21 7.07 -14.25 8.94
N ILE A 22 6.76 -12.97 8.69
CA ILE A 22 5.43 -12.40 8.94
C ILE A 22 4.38 -13.13 8.09
N ILE A 23 4.65 -13.35 6.80
CA ILE A 23 3.74 -14.08 5.91
C ILE A 23 3.55 -15.53 6.37
N GLN A 24 4.60 -16.23 6.80
CA GLN A 24 4.48 -17.57 7.37
C GLN A 24 3.58 -17.60 8.61
N CYS A 25 3.73 -16.61 9.51
CA CYS A 25 2.85 -16.51 10.67
C CYS A 25 1.39 -16.28 10.27
N LEU A 26 1.14 -15.43 9.26
CA LEU A 26 -0.21 -15.22 8.72
C LEU A 26 -0.78 -16.51 8.14
N GLN A 27 0.00 -17.27 7.35
CA GLN A 27 -0.44 -18.56 6.80
C GLN A 27 -0.77 -19.60 7.88
N GLN A 28 -0.24 -19.43 9.10
CA GLN A 28 -0.48 -20.29 10.25
C GLN A 28 -1.34 -19.57 11.31
N VAL A 29 -2.36 -18.82 10.88
CA VAL A 29 -3.25 -18.03 11.74
C VAL A 29 -3.84 -18.84 12.91
N GLU A 30 -4.14 -20.13 12.71
CA GLU A 30 -4.66 -21.02 13.76
C GLU A 30 -3.66 -21.23 14.91
N HIS A 31 -2.36 -21.14 14.64
CA HIS A 31 -1.29 -21.32 15.63
C HIS A 31 -0.76 -19.99 16.18
N THR A 32 -0.74 -18.94 15.36
CA THR A 32 -0.10 -17.67 15.72
C THR A 32 -1.10 -16.60 16.16
N GLY A 33 -2.38 -16.72 15.78
CA GLY A 33 -3.39 -15.69 15.93
C GLY A 33 -3.14 -14.43 15.09
N LEU A 34 -2.10 -14.39 14.25
CA LEU A 34 -1.78 -13.22 13.43
C LEU A 34 -2.75 -13.14 12.26
N THR A 35 -3.55 -12.06 12.21
CA THR A 35 -4.60 -11.86 11.19
C THR A 35 -4.47 -10.50 10.50
N LEU A 36 -4.92 -10.41 9.24
CA LEU A 36 -5.01 -9.15 8.48
C LEU A 36 -6.32 -8.40 8.77
N LYS A 37 -7.20 -8.94 9.64
CA LYS A 37 -8.36 -8.21 10.16
C LYS A 37 -7.96 -7.12 11.15
N ASP A 38 -6.77 -7.23 11.73
CA ASP A 38 -6.18 -6.15 12.53
C ASP A 38 -5.64 -5.09 11.56
N ASP A 39 -6.21 -3.89 11.65
CA ASP A 39 -5.87 -2.76 10.78
C ASP A 39 -4.39 -2.37 10.88
N VAL A 40 -3.80 -2.44 12.08
CA VAL A 40 -2.40 -2.10 12.29
C VAL A 40 -1.50 -3.17 11.66
N VAL A 41 -1.87 -4.45 11.77
CA VAL A 41 -1.14 -5.54 11.10
C VAL A 41 -1.21 -5.38 9.58
N LEU A 42 -2.41 -5.18 9.03
CA LEU A 42 -2.62 -4.99 7.60
C LEU A 42 -1.79 -3.81 7.06
N SER A 43 -1.89 -2.63 7.68
CA SER A 43 -1.15 -1.45 7.23
C SER A 43 0.36 -1.66 7.27
N ASN A 44 0.90 -2.35 8.29
CA ASN A 44 2.32 -2.66 8.33
C ASN A 44 2.74 -3.67 7.26
N VAL A 45 1.91 -4.67 6.94
CA VAL A 45 2.20 -5.65 5.88
C VAL A 45 2.17 -4.99 4.50
N VAL A 46 1.17 -4.14 4.25
CA VAL A 46 1.06 -3.34 3.02
C VAL A 46 2.29 -2.46 2.84
N TRP A 47 2.67 -1.72 3.89
CA TRP A 47 3.88 -0.90 3.85
C TRP A 47 5.16 -1.74 3.66
N ALA A 48 5.27 -2.90 4.31
CA ALA A 48 6.42 -3.79 4.17
C ALA A 48 6.64 -4.26 2.72
N LEU A 49 5.56 -4.45 1.96
CA LEU A 49 5.61 -4.84 0.55
C LEU A 49 6.14 -3.71 -0.33
N HIS A 50 5.67 -2.48 -0.09
CA HIS A 50 6.18 -1.28 -0.73
C HIS A 50 7.67 -1.10 -0.42
N ASP A 51 8.01 -1.06 0.87
CA ASP A 51 9.36 -0.85 1.39
C ASP A 51 10.35 -1.91 0.87
N LEU A 52 9.93 -3.18 0.77
CA LEU A 52 10.76 -4.25 0.21
C LEU A 52 11.21 -3.95 -1.23
N ALA A 53 10.33 -3.43 -2.08
CA ALA A 53 10.70 -3.09 -3.46
C ALA A 53 11.41 -1.74 -3.54
N GLN A 54 10.96 -0.75 -2.79
CA GLN A 54 11.49 0.61 -2.79
C GLN A 54 12.94 0.68 -2.26
N ARG A 55 13.27 -0.07 -1.20
CA ARG A 55 14.61 -0.07 -0.59
C ARG A 55 15.73 -0.43 -1.56
N ASP A 56 15.42 -1.24 -2.56
CA ASP A 56 16.36 -1.62 -3.63
C ASP A 56 16.03 -0.89 -4.94
N ALA A 57 15.57 0.36 -4.83
CA ALA A 57 15.24 1.26 -5.93
C ALA A 57 14.33 0.65 -7.01
N TRP A 58 13.45 -0.27 -6.62
CA TRP A 58 12.59 -1.05 -7.51
C TRP A 58 13.37 -1.91 -8.51
N SER A 59 14.45 -2.56 -8.08
CA SER A 59 15.17 -3.57 -8.87
C SER A 59 14.23 -4.69 -9.34
N ALA A 60 14.62 -5.41 -10.39
CA ALA A 60 13.80 -6.51 -10.92
C ALA A 60 13.55 -7.59 -9.86
N GLU A 61 14.61 -7.98 -9.12
CA GLU A 61 14.53 -9.00 -8.08
C GLU A 61 13.65 -8.55 -6.91
N ALA A 62 13.86 -7.33 -6.39
CA ALA A 62 13.08 -6.82 -5.26
C ALA A 62 11.60 -6.63 -5.61
N THR A 63 11.33 -6.11 -6.82
CA THR A 63 9.96 -5.92 -7.34
C THR A 63 9.26 -7.26 -7.54
N GLU A 64 9.94 -8.25 -8.13
CA GLU A 64 9.39 -9.60 -8.31
C GLU A 64 9.09 -10.24 -6.95
N LYS A 65 10.01 -10.12 -5.99
CA LYS A 65 9.84 -10.66 -4.64
C LYS A 65 8.68 -10.00 -3.89
N ALA A 66 8.56 -8.69 -3.94
CA ALA A 66 7.42 -7.96 -3.38
C ALA A 66 6.11 -8.39 -4.05
N THR A 67 6.09 -8.52 -5.37
CA THR A 67 4.91 -8.99 -6.13
C THR A 67 4.50 -10.42 -5.73
N LYS A 68 5.47 -11.33 -5.55
CA LYS A 68 5.20 -12.69 -5.07
C LYS A 68 4.53 -12.67 -3.69
N TRP A 69 5.05 -11.88 -2.75
CA TRP A 69 4.44 -11.76 -1.42
C TRP A 69 3.09 -11.05 -1.45
N ALA A 70 2.92 -10.03 -2.29
CA ALA A 70 1.66 -9.34 -2.50
C ALA A 70 0.59 -10.32 -3.00
N ASN A 71 0.92 -11.21 -3.94
CA ASN A 71 0.00 -12.26 -4.39
C ASN A 71 -0.42 -13.20 -3.25
N VAL A 72 0.51 -13.58 -2.37
CA VAL A 72 0.18 -14.37 -1.17
C VAL A 72 -0.77 -13.60 -0.25
N VAL A 73 -0.49 -12.32 0.02
CA VAL A 73 -1.38 -11.46 0.82
C VAL A 73 -2.76 -11.32 0.18
N SER A 74 -2.83 -11.17 -1.15
CA SER A 74 -4.10 -11.13 -1.88
C SER A 74 -4.91 -12.41 -1.65
N MET A 75 -4.28 -13.59 -1.77
CA MET A 75 -4.95 -14.86 -1.50
C MET A 75 -5.41 -14.97 -0.04
N LEU A 76 -4.59 -14.54 0.91
CA LEU A 76 -4.96 -14.52 2.33
C LEU A 76 -6.19 -13.64 2.55
N LEU A 77 -6.27 -12.45 1.96
CA LEU A 77 -7.42 -11.55 2.10
C LEU A 77 -8.74 -12.13 1.55
N GLU A 78 -8.70 -13.18 0.73
CA GLU A 78 -9.89 -13.90 0.28
C GLU A 78 -10.37 -14.99 1.26
N THR A 79 -9.59 -15.27 2.30
CA THR A 79 -9.94 -16.24 3.34
C THR A 79 -10.83 -15.62 4.42
N GLY A 80 -11.54 -16.45 5.18
CA GLY A 80 -12.39 -15.98 6.28
C GLY A 80 -11.59 -15.53 7.49
N GLU A 81 -10.35 -15.98 7.61
CA GLU A 81 -9.44 -15.76 8.72
C GLU A 81 -8.80 -14.37 8.65
N HIS A 82 -8.50 -13.89 7.45
CA HIS A 82 -7.81 -12.63 7.20
C HIS A 82 -8.71 -11.54 6.58
N GLY A 83 -9.80 -11.90 5.90
CA GLY A 83 -10.64 -10.93 5.20
C GLY A 83 -12.14 -11.28 5.25
N GLY A 84 -12.84 -10.93 4.16
CA GLY A 84 -14.29 -11.10 4.03
C GLY A 84 -14.73 -12.47 3.49
N GLY A 85 -13.78 -13.38 3.21
CA GLY A 85 -14.06 -14.62 2.49
C GLY A 85 -14.29 -14.39 0.98
N LYS A 86 -15.04 -15.30 0.34
CA LYS A 86 -15.32 -15.29 -1.11
C LYS A 86 -16.07 -14.05 -1.61
N THR A 87 -16.78 -13.33 -0.73
CA THR A 87 -17.58 -12.15 -1.09
C THR A 87 -17.06 -10.92 -0.39
N THR A 88 -16.80 -9.85 -1.14
CA THR A 88 -16.40 -8.57 -0.54
C THR A 88 -17.57 -7.92 0.20
N ARG A 89 -17.35 -7.51 1.45
CA ARG A 89 -18.36 -6.81 2.28
C ARG A 89 -18.00 -5.34 2.46
N VAL A 90 -18.91 -4.57 3.06
CA VAL A 90 -18.59 -3.20 3.52
C VAL A 90 -17.48 -3.31 4.58
N GLY A 91 -16.42 -2.51 4.44
CA GLY A 91 -15.24 -2.56 5.30
C GLY A 91 -14.20 -3.64 4.94
N ASP A 92 -14.38 -4.37 3.83
CA ASP A 92 -13.40 -5.37 3.36
C ASP A 92 -12.07 -4.71 2.98
N ALA A 93 -10.96 -5.26 3.48
CA ALA A 93 -9.60 -4.77 3.22
C ALA A 93 -9.28 -4.69 1.72
N ARG A 94 -9.82 -5.58 0.88
CA ARG A 94 -9.62 -5.56 -0.59
C ARG A 94 -10.28 -4.37 -1.28
N ARG A 95 -11.15 -3.66 -0.57
CA ARG A 95 -11.84 -2.45 -1.05
C ARG A 95 -11.24 -1.18 -0.45
N ARG A 96 -10.11 -1.26 0.24
CA ARG A 96 -9.43 -0.09 0.80
C ARG A 96 -8.49 0.54 -0.25
N PRO A 97 -8.52 1.86 -0.44
CA PRO A 97 -7.68 2.53 -1.43
C PRO A 97 -6.19 2.23 -1.27
N GLU A 98 -5.67 2.21 -0.04
CA GLU A 98 -4.26 1.97 0.25
C GLU A 98 -3.81 0.54 -0.11
N VAL A 99 -4.70 -0.44 0.04
CA VAL A 99 -4.43 -1.83 -0.35
C VAL A 99 -4.42 -1.96 -1.87
N ILE A 100 -5.42 -1.40 -2.55
CA ILE A 100 -5.49 -1.42 -4.02
C ILE A 100 -4.35 -0.61 -4.63
N GLY A 101 -3.99 0.52 -4.03
CA GLY A 101 -2.89 1.40 -4.43
C GLY A 101 -1.55 0.67 -4.43
N LEU A 102 -1.25 -0.11 -3.37
CA LEU A 102 -0.05 -0.96 -3.35
C LEU A 102 -0.03 -1.98 -4.50
N PHE A 103 -1.15 -2.67 -4.74
CA PHE A 103 -1.21 -3.65 -5.82
C PHE A 103 -1.04 -3.01 -7.19
N LEU A 104 -1.65 -1.84 -7.39
CA LEU A 104 -1.45 -1.05 -8.60
C LEU A 104 0.01 -0.62 -8.75
N GLU A 105 0.63 -0.11 -7.69
CA GLU A 105 2.01 0.35 -7.70
C GLU A 105 2.97 -0.77 -8.10
N LEU A 106 2.89 -1.94 -7.46
CA LEU A 106 3.77 -3.08 -7.78
C LEU A 106 3.57 -3.54 -9.23
N ALA A 107 2.33 -3.66 -9.69
CA ALA A 107 2.02 -4.04 -11.06
C ALA A 107 2.55 -2.98 -12.07
N ALA A 108 2.34 -1.70 -11.78
CA ALA A 108 2.73 -0.60 -12.66
C ALA A 108 4.25 -0.44 -12.72
N VAL A 109 4.97 -0.62 -11.60
CA VAL A 109 6.44 -0.67 -11.57
C VAL A 109 6.95 -1.84 -12.39
N GLN A 110 6.37 -3.03 -12.20
CA GLN A 110 6.76 -4.22 -12.96
C GLN A 110 6.58 -4.00 -14.47
N ALA A 111 5.43 -3.46 -14.88
CA ALA A 111 5.15 -3.14 -16.26
C ALA A 111 6.11 -2.07 -16.82
N TYR A 112 6.26 -0.95 -16.12
CA TYR A 112 7.03 0.20 -16.55
C TYR A 112 8.54 -0.07 -16.62
N LYS A 113 9.13 -0.64 -15.56
CA LYS A 113 10.57 -0.86 -15.47
C LYS A 113 11.04 -2.17 -16.08
N HIS A 114 10.23 -3.24 -15.97
CA HIS A 114 10.72 -4.61 -16.18
C HIS A 114 10.03 -5.35 -17.34
N GLN A 115 8.97 -4.78 -17.92
CA GLN A 115 8.23 -5.39 -19.05
C GLN A 115 8.11 -4.45 -20.26
N GLY A 116 9.04 -3.50 -20.39
CA GLY A 116 9.12 -2.62 -21.55
C GLY A 116 7.97 -1.61 -21.66
N GLY A 117 7.36 -1.23 -20.53
CA GLY A 117 6.30 -0.22 -20.50
C GLY A 117 4.93 -0.73 -20.93
N LYS A 118 4.67 -2.04 -20.87
CA LYS A 118 3.42 -2.66 -21.32
C LYS A 118 2.72 -3.39 -20.17
N ASP A 119 1.39 -3.30 -20.14
CA ASP A 119 0.54 -4.07 -19.23
C ASP A 119 0.35 -5.50 -19.76
N VAL A 120 1.36 -6.36 -19.59
CA VAL A 120 1.41 -7.69 -20.21
C VAL A 120 0.28 -8.61 -19.74
N ASP A 121 -0.10 -8.53 -18.47
CA ASP A 121 -1.09 -9.40 -17.84
C ASP A 121 -2.41 -8.69 -17.51
N GLY A 122 -2.58 -7.43 -17.95
CA GLY A 122 -3.78 -6.63 -17.75
C GLY A 122 -3.97 -6.16 -16.29
N LYS A 123 -3.01 -6.41 -15.39
CA LYS A 123 -3.15 -6.08 -13.97
C LYS A 123 -3.10 -4.60 -13.72
N VAL A 124 -2.31 -3.83 -14.49
CA VAL A 124 -2.25 -2.38 -14.31
C VAL A 124 -3.62 -1.80 -14.57
N LYS A 125 -4.24 -2.13 -15.72
CA LYS A 125 -5.60 -1.69 -16.05
C LYS A 125 -6.62 -2.12 -15.02
N MET A 126 -6.59 -3.40 -14.62
CA MET A 126 -7.52 -3.95 -13.63
C MET A 126 -7.44 -3.22 -12.28
N TYR A 127 -6.23 -3.01 -11.74
CA TYR A 127 -6.08 -2.34 -10.45
C TYR A 127 -6.37 -0.84 -10.55
N THR A 128 -6.08 -0.19 -11.68
CA THR A 128 -6.52 1.19 -11.93
C THR A 128 -8.05 1.27 -11.90
N GLU A 129 -8.77 0.42 -12.62
CA GLU A 129 -10.24 0.39 -12.59
C GLU A 129 -10.80 0.21 -11.17
N ARG A 130 -10.22 -0.73 -10.40
CA ARG A 130 -10.61 -0.99 -9.01
C ARG A 130 -10.37 0.21 -8.12
N LEU A 131 -9.20 0.84 -8.24
CA LEU A 131 -8.82 1.99 -7.41
C LEU A 131 -9.74 3.18 -7.67
N LEU A 132 -9.97 3.51 -8.95
CA LEU A 132 -10.85 4.61 -9.33
C LEU A 132 -12.31 4.34 -8.94
N ALA A 133 -12.75 3.09 -8.96
CA ALA A 133 -14.09 2.73 -8.49
C ALA A 133 -14.22 2.80 -6.96
N CYS A 134 -13.14 2.46 -6.25
CA CYS A 134 -13.06 2.49 -4.79
C CYS A 134 -13.04 3.93 -4.26
N ILE A 135 -12.22 4.79 -4.84
CA ILE A 135 -12.07 6.19 -4.43
C ILE A 135 -13.32 7.01 -4.84
N GLY A 136 -13.86 6.78 -6.03
CA GLY A 136 -15.04 7.50 -6.53
C GLY A 136 -14.80 8.99 -6.79
N ASP A 137 -15.87 9.74 -7.02
CA ASP A 137 -15.81 11.16 -7.43
C ASP A 137 -15.66 12.15 -6.27
N GLN A 138 -15.87 11.67 -5.04
CA GLN A 138 -15.89 12.46 -3.80
C GLN A 138 -14.62 12.27 -2.96
N ALA A 139 -13.54 11.79 -3.58
CA ALA A 139 -12.25 11.64 -2.92
C ALA A 139 -11.84 12.96 -2.26
N GLN A 140 -11.62 12.95 -0.96
CA GLN A 140 -10.86 14.01 -0.32
C GLN A 140 -9.39 13.60 -0.31
N PRO A 141 -8.46 14.53 -0.58
CA PRO A 141 -7.05 14.25 -0.40
C PRO A 141 -6.78 13.82 1.06
N PRO A 142 -5.74 12.99 1.29
CA PRO A 142 -5.35 12.58 2.63
C PRO A 142 -5.11 13.79 3.54
N SER A 143 -5.24 13.63 4.86
CA SER A 143 -5.02 14.75 5.79
C SER A 143 -3.65 15.37 5.59
N HIS A 144 -3.60 16.70 5.42
CA HIS A 144 -2.34 17.44 5.22
C HIS A 144 -1.59 17.70 6.54
N ALA A 145 -2.22 17.39 7.69
CA ALA A 145 -1.62 17.61 8.99
C ALA A 145 -0.72 16.43 9.38
N PRO A 146 0.58 16.66 9.63
CA PRO A 146 1.48 15.62 10.09
C PRO A 146 1.06 15.09 11.45
N ALA A 147 1.24 13.77 11.64
CA ALA A 147 1.05 13.15 12.93
C ALA A 147 2.09 13.70 13.93
N THR A 148 1.64 14.04 15.14
CA THR A 148 2.51 14.56 16.21
C THR A 148 3.41 13.48 16.82
N SER A 149 3.07 12.20 16.64
CA SER A 149 3.86 11.05 17.07
C SER A 149 3.53 9.82 16.24
N GLY A 150 4.46 8.86 16.20
CA GLY A 150 4.26 7.60 15.48
C GLY A 150 4.41 7.72 13.95
N PRO A 151 3.91 6.74 13.19
CA PRO A 151 4.05 6.72 11.73
C PRO A 151 3.18 7.80 11.06
N GLN A 152 3.68 8.38 9.98
CA GLN A 152 2.96 9.33 9.13
C GLN A 152 2.00 8.58 8.19
N VAL A 153 0.91 8.01 8.73
CA VAL A 153 0.01 7.08 8.03
C VAL A 153 -0.51 7.63 6.71
N GLU A 154 -0.83 8.92 6.64
CA GLU A 154 -1.28 9.59 5.42
C GLU A 154 -0.24 9.51 4.29
N MET A 155 1.04 9.66 4.64
CA MET A 155 2.16 9.48 3.69
C MET A 155 2.27 8.02 3.27
N LEU A 156 2.27 7.09 4.23
CA LEU A 156 2.45 5.65 3.97
C LEU A 156 1.34 5.08 3.08
N ASN A 157 0.11 5.57 3.24
CA ASN A 157 -1.05 5.13 2.48
C ASN A 157 -1.18 5.85 1.14
N GLY A 158 -0.82 7.14 1.08
CA GLY A 158 -0.99 7.95 -0.12
C GLY A 158 0.09 7.74 -1.19
N VAL A 159 1.35 7.46 -0.79
CA VAL A 159 2.46 7.29 -1.74
C VAL A 159 2.19 6.18 -2.77
N PRO A 160 1.76 4.96 -2.38
CA PRO A 160 1.47 3.91 -3.37
C PRO A 160 0.34 4.27 -4.34
N ILE A 161 -0.67 5.01 -3.88
CA ILE A 161 -1.79 5.47 -4.71
C ILE A 161 -1.29 6.45 -5.78
N TYR A 162 -0.56 7.48 -5.35
CA TYR A 162 0.03 8.48 -6.24
C TYR A 162 0.98 7.83 -7.25
N HIS A 163 1.95 7.05 -6.77
CA HIS A 163 2.99 6.47 -7.61
C HIS A 163 2.42 5.41 -8.57
N GLY A 164 1.48 4.58 -8.11
CA GLY A 164 0.78 3.61 -8.94
C GLY A 164 0.00 4.27 -10.08
N LEU A 165 -0.75 5.34 -9.80
CA LEU A 165 -1.46 6.09 -10.85
C LEU A 165 -0.51 6.79 -11.82
N LEU A 166 0.56 7.41 -11.32
CA LEU A 166 1.59 8.05 -12.15
C LEU A 166 2.20 7.07 -13.17
N LEU A 167 2.50 5.85 -12.74
CA LEU A 167 3.05 4.83 -13.64
C LEU A 167 1.97 4.21 -14.53
N ALA A 168 0.76 4.02 -14.02
CA ALA A 168 -0.36 3.52 -14.83
C ALA A 168 -0.66 4.45 -16.02
N GLU A 169 -0.60 5.77 -15.83
CA GLU A 169 -0.74 6.74 -16.93
C GLU A 169 0.30 6.50 -18.04
N LYS A 170 1.55 6.19 -17.67
CA LYS A 170 2.65 5.95 -18.61
C LYS A 170 2.53 4.60 -19.32
N VAL A 171 2.10 3.57 -18.59
CA VAL A 171 1.97 2.20 -19.11
C VAL A 171 0.75 2.05 -20.01
N LEU A 172 -0.40 2.61 -19.60
CA LEU A 172 -1.67 2.42 -20.29
C LEU A 172 -1.91 3.48 -21.37
N GLY A 173 -1.41 4.70 -21.20
CA GLY A 173 -1.57 5.77 -22.17
C GLY A 173 -3.03 5.96 -22.60
N PRO A 174 -3.38 5.76 -23.88
CA PRO A 174 -4.77 5.84 -24.36
C PRO A 174 -5.75 4.85 -23.70
N ASP A 175 -5.27 3.70 -23.22
CA ASP A 175 -6.09 2.66 -22.60
C ASP A 175 -6.36 2.90 -21.11
N LEU A 176 -5.88 4.03 -20.57
CA LEU A 176 -6.08 4.41 -19.17
C LEU A 176 -7.58 4.50 -18.84
N PRO A 177 -8.08 3.72 -17.87
CA PRO A 177 -9.47 3.78 -17.42
C PRO A 177 -9.81 5.15 -16.84
N ARG A 178 -10.94 5.74 -17.27
CA ARG A 178 -11.49 7.01 -16.74
C ARG A 178 -10.39 8.08 -16.59
N PRO A 179 -9.73 8.49 -17.69
CA PRO A 179 -8.47 9.23 -17.64
C PRO A 179 -8.56 10.58 -16.93
N ALA A 180 -9.70 11.29 -17.05
CA ALA A 180 -9.92 12.55 -16.33
C ALA A 180 -9.98 12.35 -14.80
N GLN A 181 -10.65 11.29 -14.35
CA GLN A 181 -10.75 10.95 -12.93
C GLN A 181 -9.39 10.49 -12.39
N ALA A 182 -8.67 9.66 -13.14
CA ALA A 182 -7.34 9.18 -12.77
C ALA A 182 -6.34 10.33 -12.56
N ARG A 183 -6.29 11.27 -13.52
CA ARG A 183 -5.41 12.45 -13.43
C ARG A 183 -5.75 13.32 -12.24
N ARG A 184 -7.04 13.62 -12.03
CA ARG A 184 -7.50 14.41 -10.89
C ARG A 184 -7.07 13.77 -9.57
N ILE A 185 -7.34 12.47 -9.39
CA ILE A 185 -6.95 11.75 -8.16
C ILE A 185 -5.43 11.79 -7.99
N ARG A 186 -4.66 11.52 -9.05
CA ARG A 186 -3.19 11.58 -9.00
C ARG A 186 -2.70 12.96 -8.55
N GLU A 187 -3.24 14.04 -9.12
CA GLU A 187 -2.89 15.42 -8.80
C GLU A 187 -3.28 15.80 -7.37
N ASP A 188 -4.47 15.40 -6.91
CA ASP A 188 -4.94 15.63 -5.54
C ASP A 188 -4.02 14.94 -4.51
N TYR A 189 -3.62 13.69 -4.76
CA TYR A 189 -2.67 12.97 -3.91
C TYR A 189 -1.26 13.57 -3.99
N GLU A 190 -0.78 13.97 -5.18
CA GLU A 190 0.52 14.62 -5.34
C GLU A 190 0.60 15.92 -4.53
N ALA A 191 -0.43 16.77 -4.63
CA ALA A 191 -0.51 18.02 -3.89
C ALA A 191 -0.57 17.78 -2.37
N GLY A 192 -1.43 16.86 -1.92
CA GLY A 192 -1.58 16.54 -0.50
C GLY A 192 -0.31 15.96 0.12
N LEU A 193 0.36 15.03 -0.58
CA LEU A 193 1.62 14.44 -0.14
C LEU A 193 2.76 15.47 -0.12
N THR A 194 2.79 16.40 -1.07
CA THR A 194 3.78 17.48 -1.11
C THR A 194 3.62 18.42 0.08
N ILE A 195 2.39 18.85 0.39
CA ILE A 195 2.10 19.70 1.55
C ILE A 195 2.48 18.97 2.85
N LEU A 196 2.11 17.69 2.97
CA LEU A 196 2.43 16.89 4.14
C LEU A 196 3.95 16.71 4.31
N ALA A 197 4.68 16.45 3.24
CA ALA A 197 6.15 16.33 3.28
C ALA A 197 6.79 17.62 3.79
N GLN A 198 6.39 18.78 3.26
CA GLN A 198 6.87 20.09 3.71
C GLN A 198 6.57 20.33 5.20
N ALA A 199 5.36 19.95 5.65
CA ALA A 199 4.97 20.08 7.05
C ALA A 199 5.77 19.17 7.98
N ILE A 200 6.12 17.95 7.53
CA ILE A 200 6.99 17.02 8.27
C ILE A 200 8.41 17.58 8.36
N GLU A 201 8.97 18.06 7.25
CA GLU A 201 10.32 18.63 7.20
C GLU A 201 10.45 19.87 8.11
N ALA A 202 9.42 20.72 8.14
CA ALA A 202 9.37 21.90 9.00
C ALA A 202 9.37 21.59 10.50
N GLN A 203 9.09 20.35 10.91
CA GLN A 203 9.13 19.95 12.33
C GLN A 203 10.56 19.68 12.85
N GLU A 204 11.58 19.67 11.98
CA GLU A 204 12.95 19.25 12.32
C GLU A 204 12.99 18.00 13.23
N PRO A 205 12.30 16.92 12.86
CA PRO A 205 12.14 15.77 13.71
C PRO A 205 13.49 15.09 13.98
N LYS A 206 13.79 14.82 15.26
CA LYS A 206 14.99 14.04 15.61
C LYS A 206 14.87 12.62 15.05
N GLU A 207 15.98 12.06 14.59
CA GLU A 207 16.05 10.65 14.18
C GLU A 207 15.55 9.75 15.32
N GLY A 208 14.59 8.85 15.02
CA GLY A 208 13.95 7.99 16.02
C GLY A 208 12.83 8.61 16.85
N SER A 209 12.51 9.91 16.68
CA SER A 209 11.39 10.57 17.39
C SER A 209 10.01 9.98 17.02
N TYR A 210 9.88 9.39 15.83
CA TYR A 210 8.67 8.70 15.37
C TYR A 210 8.43 7.30 16.00
N GLY A 211 9.16 6.96 17.06
CA GLY A 211 9.12 5.66 17.73
C GLY A 211 8.59 5.64 19.17
N ALA A 212 8.45 6.80 19.82
CA ALA A 212 8.01 6.89 21.22
C ALA A 212 6.52 7.27 21.33
N GLY A 213 5.64 6.40 20.83
CA GLY A 213 4.21 6.48 21.11
C GLY A 213 3.87 5.58 22.30
N VAL A 214 3.40 6.20 23.38
CA VAL A 214 2.84 5.59 24.60
C VAL A 214 1.93 4.41 24.24
#